data_AF-A0A956A9V0-F1
#
_entry.id   AF-A0A956A9V0-F1
#
_cell.length_a   1.000
_cell.length_b   1.000
_cell.length_c   1.000
_cell.angle_alpha   90.00
_cell.angle_beta   90.00
_cell.angle_gamma   90.00
#
_symmetry.space_group_name_H-M   'P 1'
#
loop_
_entity.id
_entity.type
_entity.pdbx_description
1 polymer ?
#
loop_
_entity_poly.entity_id
_entity_poly.type
_entity_poly.pdbx_seq_one_letter_code
_entity_poly.pdbx_strand_id
1 'polypeptide(L)'
;MKLGEIEEGLERSVQLYPRFKRVKRPLTQLVSLMTGPARKQLAAALKARDRTAFLLGFRALTKGCNSCHKAADHSFIARREPTKTAFPNQTFEKGAKTPARTIDARRTRRR
;
A
#
# COMPACT_ATOMS: atom_id res chain seq x y z
N MET A 1 -2.68 2.94 -0.91
CA MET A 1 -2.52 1.47 -0.98
C MET A 1 -3.61 0.82 -0.15
N LYS A 2 -4.42 -0.06 -0.74
CA LYS A 2 -5.50 -0.81 -0.05
C LYS A 2 -5.03 -2.24 0.21
N LEU A 3 -5.64 -2.95 1.16
CA LEU A 3 -5.27 -4.34 1.45
C LEU A 3 -5.49 -5.26 0.24
N GLY A 4 -6.61 -5.10 -0.47
CA GLY A 4 -6.90 -5.91 -1.68
C GLY A 4 -5.82 -5.82 -2.76
N GLU A 5 -5.23 -4.64 -2.97
CA GLU A 5 -4.13 -4.45 -3.94
C GLU A 5 -2.87 -5.26 -3.56
N ILE A 6 -2.63 -5.44 -2.26
CA ILE A 6 -1.52 -6.27 -1.79
C ILE A 6 -1.83 -7.74 -2.06
N GLU A 7 -3.06 -8.16 -1.83
CA GLU A 7 -3.48 -9.55 -2.05
C GLU A 7 -3.43 -9.91 -3.54
N GLU A 8 -3.97 -9.05 -4.40
CA GLU A 8 -3.90 -9.20 -5.85
C GLU A 8 -2.44 -9.28 -6.34
N GLY A 9 -1.56 -8.38 -5.87
CA GLY A 9 -0.15 -8.39 -6.25
C GLY A 9 0.58 -9.68 -5.83
N LEU A 10 0.25 -10.23 -4.65
CA LEU A 10 0.80 -11.51 -4.18
C LEU A 10 0.25 -12.69 -5.01
N GLU A 11 -1.05 -12.71 -5.29
CA GLU A 11 -1.68 -13.73 -6.14
C GLU A 11 -1.09 -13.73 -7.54
N ARG A 12 -0.93 -12.54 -8.14
CA ARG A 12 -0.28 -12.39 -9.45
C ARG A 12 1.16 -12.87 -9.45
N SER A 13 1.92 -12.59 -8.38
CA SER A 13 3.29 -13.09 -8.24
C SER A 13 3.34 -14.63 -8.22
N VAL A 14 2.39 -15.25 -7.53
CA VAL A 14 2.25 -16.72 -7.47
C VAL A 14 1.84 -17.31 -8.81
N GLN A 15 0.90 -16.67 -9.53
CA GLN A 15 0.44 -17.11 -10.85
C GLN A 15 1.56 -17.04 -11.90
N LEU A 16 2.34 -15.95 -11.91
CA LEU A 16 3.41 -15.75 -12.89
C LEU A 16 4.64 -16.61 -12.59
N TYR A 17 4.94 -16.86 -11.31
CA TYR A 17 6.17 -17.52 -10.88
C TYR A 17 5.94 -18.62 -9.84
N PRO A 18 5.09 -19.63 -10.10
CA PRO A 18 4.77 -20.66 -9.10
C PRO A 18 6.01 -21.43 -8.63
N ARG A 19 6.98 -21.63 -9.53
CA ARG A 19 8.36 -22.04 -9.24
C ARG A 19 9.30 -20.98 -9.79
N PHE A 20 10.07 -20.35 -8.91
CA PHE A 20 10.98 -19.27 -9.32
C PHE A 20 12.43 -19.71 -9.24
N LYS A 21 13.08 -19.85 -10.41
CA LYS A 21 14.52 -20.12 -10.53
C LYS A 21 14.98 -21.27 -9.59
N ARG A 22 15.90 -20.96 -8.67
CA ARG A 22 16.52 -21.90 -7.72
C ARG A 22 15.85 -21.91 -6.34
N VAL A 23 14.71 -21.22 -6.18
CA VAL A 23 13.98 -21.19 -4.92
C VAL A 23 13.39 -22.58 -4.65
N LYS A 24 13.85 -23.22 -3.58
CA LYS A 24 13.52 -24.63 -3.27
C LYS A 24 12.05 -24.85 -2.94
N ARG A 25 11.39 -23.86 -2.34
CA ARG A 25 9.98 -23.93 -1.94
C ARG A 25 9.09 -23.25 -2.99
N PRO A 26 7.93 -23.83 -3.35
CA PRO A 26 6.97 -23.15 -4.21
C PRO A 26 6.54 -21.80 -3.65
N LEU A 27 6.34 -20.81 -4.54
CA LEU A 27 5.95 -19.46 -4.12
C LEU A 27 4.58 -19.45 -3.43
N THR A 28 3.65 -20.32 -3.84
CA THR A 28 2.36 -20.55 -3.15
C THR A 28 2.56 -20.78 -1.66
N GLN A 29 3.52 -21.63 -1.29
CA GLN A 29 3.80 -21.98 0.10
C GLN A 29 4.49 -20.83 0.84
N LEU A 30 5.48 -20.18 0.21
CA LEU A 30 6.20 -19.06 0.83
C LEU A 30 5.29 -17.87 1.11
N VAL A 31 4.47 -17.46 0.14
CA VAL A 31 3.53 -16.34 0.29
C VAL A 31 2.53 -16.65 1.41
N SER A 32 1.93 -17.84 1.40
CA SER A 32 0.95 -18.24 2.42
C SER A 32 1.54 -18.24 3.82
N LEU A 33 2.67 -18.93 4.03
CA LEU A 33 3.31 -19.06 5.33
C LEU A 33 3.82 -17.72 5.88
N MET A 34 4.44 -16.90 5.04
CA MET A 34 5.17 -15.72 5.50
C MET A 34 4.29 -14.47 5.61
N THR A 35 3.21 -14.37 4.81
CA THR A 35 2.37 -13.16 4.77
C THR A 35 0.93 -13.38 5.23
N GLY A 36 0.45 -14.63 5.20
CA GLY A 36 -0.94 -14.97 5.49
C GLY A 36 -1.44 -14.52 6.86
N PRO A 37 -0.74 -14.86 7.96
CA PRO A 37 -1.16 -14.45 9.31
C PRO A 37 -1.27 -12.93 9.47
N ALA A 38 -0.26 -12.19 8.99
CA ALA A 38 -0.24 -10.74 9.08
C ALA A 38 -1.32 -10.06 8.23
N ARG A 39 -1.63 -10.61 7.05
CA ARG A 39 -2.74 -10.13 6.22
C ARG A 39 -4.09 -10.29 6.93
N LYS A 40 -4.34 -11.43 7.57
CA LYS A 40 -5.56 -11.65 8.35
C LYS A 40 -5.68 -10.66 9.51
N GLN A 41 -4.58 -10.42 10.24
CA GLN A 41 -4.54 -9.41 11.32
C GLN A 41 -4.84 -8.01 10.78
N LEU A 42 -4.25 -7.64 9.64
CA LEU A 42 -4.47 -6.34 9.02
C LEU A 42 -5.92 -6.17 8.55
N ALA A 43 -6.53 -7.21 7.96
CA ALA A 43 -7.94 -7.21 7.58
C ALA A 43 -8.87 -7.00 8.79
N ALA A 44 -8.61 -7.70 9.90
CA ALA A 44 -9.37 -7.55 11.14
C ALA A 44 -9.25 -6.14 11.71
N ALA A 45 -8.04 -5.58 11.76
CA ALA A 45 -7.81 -4.22 12.23
C ALA A 45 -8.52 -3.16 11.37
N LEU A 46 -8.50 -3.33 10.04
CA LEU A 46 -9.22 -2.45 9.11
C LEU A 46 -10.73 -2.51 9.34
N LYS A 47 -11.29 -3.71 9.52
CA LYS A 47 -12.73 -3.90 9.81
C LYS A 47 -13.12 -3.22 11.14
N ALA A 48 -12.28 -3.35 12.16
CA ALA A 48 -12.50 -2.74 13.47
C ALA A 48 -12.19 -1.22 13.51
N ARG A 49 -11.59 -0.67 12.44
CA ARG A 49 -11.03 0.70 12.42
C ARG A 49 -10.05 0.97 13.56
N ASP A 50 -9.34 -0.07 14.00
CA ASP A 50 -8.37 0.02 15.09
C ASP A 50 -7.01 0.41 14.52
N ARG A 51 -6.60 1.65 14.80
CA ARG A 51 -5.32 2.20 14.36
C ARG A 51 -4.12 1.47 14.96
N THR A 52 -4.18 1.08 16.23
CA THR A 52 -3.06 0.44 16.91
C THR A 52 -2.86 -0.97 16.37
N ALA A 53 -3.95 -1.74 16.27
CA ALA A 53 -3.91 -3.06 15.64
C ALA A 53 -3.48 -2.99 14.17
N PHE A 54 -3.88 -1.93 13.44
CA PHE A 54 -3.46 -1.72 12.07
C PHE A 54 -1.94 -1.53 11.97
N LEU A 55 -1.34 -0.67 12.81
CA LEU A 55 0.10 -0.44 12.80
C LEU A 55 0.88 -1.72 13.12
N LEU A 56 0.42 -2.50 14.11
CA LEU A 56 1.03 -3.79 14.43
C LEU A 56 0.91 -4.79 13.27
N GLY A 57 -0.27 -4.91 12.66
CA GLY A 57 -0.49 -5.77 11.49
C GLY A 57 0.36 -5.37 10.28
N PHE A 58 0.52 -4.06 10.04
CA PHE A 58 1.36 -3.56 8.95
C PHE A 58 2.85 -3.87 9.17
N ARG A 59 3.33 -3.76 10.42
CA ARG A 59 4.70 -4.16 10.80
C ARG A 59 4.92 -5.65 10.63
N ALA A 60 3.98 -6.46 11.11
CA ALA A 60 4.02 -7.91 10.93
C ALA A 60 4.06 -8.27 9.44
N LEU A 61 3.27 -7.59 8.61
CA LEU A 61 3.25 -7.82 7.16
C LEU A 61 4.58 -7.42 6.52
N THR A 62 5.16 -6.28 6.92
CA THR A 62 6.48 -5.83 6.45
C THR A 62 7.57 -6.86 6.78
N LYS A 63 7.56 -7.42 8.00
CA LYS A 63 8.44 -8.51 8.41
C LYS A 63 8.20 -9.77 7.57
N GLY A 64 6.94 -10.10 7.28
CA GLY A 64 6.54 -11.21 6.41
C GLY A 64 7.08 -11.07 4.98
N CYS A 65 6.95 -9.88 4.39
CA CYS A 65 7.53 -9.57 3.08
C CYS A 65 9.05 -9.81 3.08
N ASN A 66 9.76 -9.25 4.05
CA ASN A 66 11.22 -9.39 4.14
C ASN A 66 11.65 -10.84 4.35
N SER A 67 10.89 -11.62 5.12
CA SER A 67 11.15 -13.05 5.36
C SER A 67 10.94 -13.87 4.09
N CYS A 68 9.88 -13.59 3.32
CA CYS A 68 9.64 -14.22 2.03
C CYS A 68 10.75 -13.89 1.02
N HIS A 69 11.15 -12.62 0.91
CA HIS A 69 12.24 -12.22 0.03
C HIS A 69 13.57 -12.87 0.42
N LYS A 70 13.88 -12.97 1.71
CA LYS A 70 15.07 -13.71 2.20
C LYS A 70 15.01 -15.20 1.85
N ALA A 71 13.88 -15.86 2.09
CA ALA A 71 13.70 -17.28 1.75
C ALA A 71 13.79 -17.55 0.24
N ALA A 72 13.47 -16.54 -0.58
CA ALA A 72 13.60 -16.58 -2.03
C ALA A 72 14.97 -16.13 -2.54
N ASP A 73 15.96 -15.88 -1.68
CA ASP A 73 17.30 -15.39 -2.05
C ASP A 73 17.30 -13.99 -2.72
N HIS A 74 16.38 -13.13 -2.28
CA HIS A 74 16.19 -11.75 -2.76
C HIS A 74 16.22 -10.76 -1.59
N SER A 75 17.08 -10.97 -0.59
CA SER A 75 17.17 -10.11 0.60
C SER A 75 17.47 -8.63 0.32
N PHE A 76 18.01 -8.32 -0.86
CA PHE A 76 18.21 -6.94 -1.30
C PHE A 76 16.88 -6.18 -1.51
N ILE A 77 15.76 -6.88 -1.70
CA ILE A 77 14.40 -6.31 -1.73
C ILE A 77 13.90 -6.15 -0.30
N ALA A 78 14.39 -5.13 0.39
CA ALA A 78 14.07 -4.86 1.79
C ALA A 78 12.97 -3.80 1.93
N ARG A 79 11.77 -4.23 2.36
CA ARG A 79 10.64 -3.36 2.68
C ARG A 79 10.85 -2.65 4.02
N ARG A 80 10.46 -1.38 4.09
CA ARG A 80 10.54 -0.53 5.29
C ARG A 80 9.20 0.16 5.53
N GLU A 81 8.95 0.54 6.77
CA GLU A 81 7.86 1.46 7.09
C GLU A 81 8.13 2.82 6.42
N PRO A 82 7.14 3.41 5.72
CA PRO A 82 7.26 4.76 5.18
C PRO A 82 7.45 5.77 6.32
N THR A 83 8.52 6.56 6.28
CA THR A 83 8.81 7.63 7.24
C THR A 83 8.46 9.02 6.73
N LYS A 84 8.10 9.13 5.45
CA LYS A 84 7.73 10.37 4.77
C LYS A 84 6.37 10.21 4.10
N THR A 85 5.79 11.33 3.70
CA THR A 85 4.55 11.36 2.92
C THR A 85 4.73 10.58 1.60
N ALA A 86 3.63 10.10 1.03
CA ALA A 86 3.65 9.44 -0.29
C ALA A 86 4.07 10.39 -1.43
N PHE A 87 4.05 11.70 -1.18
CA PHE A 87 4.38 12.74 -2.14
C PHE A 87 5.43 13.68 -1.51
N PRO A 88 6.67 13.21 -1.32
CA PRO A 88 7.68 13.94 -0.55
C PRO A 88 8.13 15.24 -1.23
N ASN A 89 7.78 15.45 -2.50
CA ASN A 89 8.06 16.64 -3.30
C ASN A 89 6.81 17.50 -3.58
N GLN A 90 5.68 17.26 -2.90
CA GLN A 90 4.44 18.01 -3.12
C GLN A 90 3.95 18.64 -1.82
N THR A 91 3.63 19.92 -1.89
CA THR A 91 2.95 20.66 -0.82
C THR A 91 1.48 20.79 -1.20
N PHE A 92 0.57 20.30 -0.35
CA PHE A 92 -0.86 20.37 -0.60
C PHE A 92 -1.45 21.56 0.17
N GLU A 93 -1.95 22.57 -0.55
CA GLU A 93 -2.77 23.61 0.07
C GLU A 93 -4.21 23.10 0.26
N LYS A 94 -4.88 23.53 1.33
CA LYS A 94 -6.33 23.29 1.47
C LYS A 94 -7.01 24.05 0.33
N GLY A 95 -7.73 23.33 -0.54
CA GLY A 95 -8.34 23.90 -1.74
C GLY A 95 -8.96 25.26 -1.48
N ALA A 96 -8.50 26.28 -2.20
CA ALA A 96 -9.03 27.63 -2.12
C ALA A 96 -10.55 27.54 -2.28
N LYS A 97 -11.31 28.08 -1.31
CA LYS A 97 -12.72 28.34 -1.55
C LYS A 97 -12.76 29.24 -2.77
N THR A 98 -13.38 28.77 -3.87
CA THR A 98 -13.63 29.60 -5.05
C THR A 98 -14.19 30.94 -4.56
N PRO A 99 -13.49 32.07 -4.73
CA PRO A 99 -14.10 33.35 -4.41
C PRO A 99 -15.34 33.46 -5.29
N ALA A 100 -16.48 33.78 -4.68
CA ALA A 100 -17.71 34.01 -5.41
C ALA A 100 -17.41 35.01 -6.52
N ARG A 101 -17.60 34.60 -7.79
CA ARG A 101 -17.53 35.52 -8.92
C ARG A 101 -18.65 36.53 -8.73
N THR A 102 -18.35 37.70 -8.20
CA THR A 102 -19.20 38.88 -8.37
C THR A 102 -19.15 39.24 -9.84
N ILE A 103 -20.25 38.94 -10.52
CA ILE A 103 -20.55 39.46 -11.86
C ILE A 103 -20.58 40.99 -11.74
N ASP A 104 -19.52 41.66 -12.22
CA ASP A 104 -19.50 43.12 -12.31
C ASP A 104 -20.55 43.56 -13.33
N ALA A 105 -21.57 44.28 -12.83
CA ALA A 105 -22.66 44.84 -13.63
C ALA A 105 -22.18 45.89 -14.67
N ARG A 106 -20.88 46.22 -14.72
CA ARG A 106 -20.31 47.12 -15.73
C ARG A 106 -20.17 46.54 -17.14
N ARG A 107 -20.46 45.26 -17.37
CA ARG A 107 -20.40 44.65 -18.72
C ARG A 107 -21.71 44.74 -19.52
N THR A 108 -22.58 45.70 -19.25
CA THR A 108 -23.77 45.98 -20.08
C THR A 108 -23.78 47.35 -20.74
N ARG A 109 -22.69 48.13 -20.66
CA ARG A 109 -22.54 49.38 -21.42
C ARG A 109 -21.35 49.30 -22.37
N ARG A 110 -21.45 48.47 -23.41
CA ARG A 110 -20.72 48.68 -24.67
C ARG A 110 -21.41 47.91 -25.80
N ARG A 111 -22.10 48.72 -26.61
CA ARG A 111 -22.72 48.48 -27.92
C ARG A 111 -24.08 47.80 -27.90
#